data_AF-T0Z6F2-F1
#
_entry.id   AF-T0Z6F2-F1
#
_cell.length_a   1.000
_cell.length_b   1.000
_cell.length_c   1.000
_cell.angle_alpha   90.00
_cell.angle_beta   90.00
_cell.angle_gamma   90.00
#
_symmetry.space_group_name_H-M   'P 1'
#
loop_
_entity.id
_entity.type
_entity.pdbx_description
1 polymer ?
#
loop_
_entity_poly.entity_id
_entity_poly.type
_entity_poly.pdbx_seq_one_letter_code
_entity_poly.pdbx_strand_id
1 'polypeptide(L)'
;MPMTDQIIDAHDSGGLKRNLGLRQVFFLSFGGMSPLLSLLTYGAVALVYGGPLAPLIMVIGTLLVLVNGIVVMQLSKRFRTTGGYYTYAFQALTERVGLSTGWMYLFYSSLYGMAYLVGAVFIVNSIFGISSFLIYFAIIIPSIA
;
A
#
# COMPACT_ATOMS: atom_id res chain seq x y z
N MET A 1 -8.10 -4.33 -52.83
CA MET A 1 -7.06 -3.75 -51.96
C MET A 1 -7.77 -3.37 -50.66
N PRO A 2 -7.68 -4.18 -49.59
CA PRO A 2 -8.60 -4.03 -48.47
C PRO A 2 -8.09 -2.97 -47.49
N MET A 3 -8.96 -2.00 -47.22
CA MET A 3 -8.81 -0.87 -46.29
C MET A 3 -9.13 -1.30 -44.84
N THR A 4 -8.86 -2.57 -44.48
CA THR A 4 -9.34 -3.20 -43.24
C THR A 4 -8.23 -3.43 -42.22
N ASP A 5 -6.97 -3.43 -42.63
CA ASP A 5 -5.82 -3.61 -41.72
C ASP A 5 -5.42 -2.35 -40.95
N GLN A 6 -5.97 -1.17 -41.31
CA GLN A 6 -5.62 0.10 -40.64
C GLN A 6 -6.45 0.43 -39.39
N ILE A 7 -7.46 -0.38 -39.04
CA ILE A 7 -8.33 -0.11 -37.88
C ILE A 7 -7.85 -0.83 -36.61
N ILE A 8 -6.97 -1.83 -36.71
CA ILE A 8 -6.52 -2.61 -35.54
C ILE A 8 -5.31 -1.97 -34.82
N ASP A 9 -4.57 -1.06 -35.47
CA ASP A 9 -3.34 -0.50 -34.90
C ASP A 9 -3.50 0.89 -34.26
N ALA A 10 -4.73 1.38 -34.10
CA ALA A 10 -5.02 2.69 -33.47
C ALA A 10 -5.17 2.62 -31.93
N HIS A 11 -4.51 1.68 -31.25
CA HIS A 11 -4.50 1.58 -29.78
C HIS A 11 -3.10 1.66 -29.15
N ASP A 12 -2.14 2.29 -29.83
CA ASP A 12 -0.84 2.69 -29.23
C ASP A 12 -0.84 4.17 -28.80
N SER A 13 -1.82 4.53 -27.95
CA SER A 13 -1.97 5.89 -27.41
C SER A 13 -1.27 6.03 -26.05
N GLY A 14 0.07 6.14 -26.06
CA GLY A 14 0.87 6.73 -24.97
C GLY A 14 0.77 6.10 -23.57
N GLY A 15 0.24 4.87 -23.44
CA GLY A 15 0.10 4.18 -22.17
C GLY A 15 1.42 3.59 -21.64
N LEU A 16 1.54 3.45 -20.32
CA LEU A 16 2.70 2.76 -19.73
C LEU A 16 2.74 1.30 -20.18
N LYS A 17 3.90 0.84 -20.65
CA LYS A 17 4.14 -0.58 -20.99
C LYS A 17 4.04 -1.43 -19.73
N ARG A 18 3.20 -2.48 -19.77
CA ARG A 18 3.08 -3.47 -18.67
C ARG A 18 4.31 -4.38 -18.65
N ASN A 19 5.38 -3.93 -17.98
CA ASN A 19 6.64 -4.66 -17.90
C ASN A 19 6.98 -5.18 -16.50
N LEU A 20 6.05 -5.10 -15.54
CA LEU A 20 6.28 -5.55 -14.17
C LEU A 20 6.10 -7.07 -14.05
N GLY A 21 7.20 -7.78 -13.84
CA GLY A 21 7.21 -9.22 -13.52
C GLY A 21 6.89 -9.51 -12.05
N LEU A 22 6.65 -10.78 -11.72
CA LEU A 22 6.28 -11.20 -10.36
C LEU A 22 7.27 -10.74 -9.28
N ARG A 23 8.59 -10.84 -9.55
CA ARG A 23 9.63 -10.40 -8.60
C ARG A 23 9.54 -8.90 -8.32
N GLN A 24 9.36 -8.10 -9.36
CA GLN A 24 9.26 -6.64 -9.23
C GLN A 24 7.99 -6.27 -8.46
N VAL A 25 6.85 -6.90 -8.76
CA VAL A 25 5.60 -6.69 -8.02
C VAL A 25 5.72 -7.11 -6.56
N PHE A 26 6.41 -8.23 -6.29
CA PHE A 26 6.67 -8.69 -4.92
C PHE A 26 7.50 -7.67 -4.14
N PHE A 27 8.64 -7.23 -4.68
CA PHE A 27 9.48 -6.24 -3.99
C PHE A 27 8.82 -4.87 -3.88
N LEU A 28 8.02 -4.47 -4.87
CA LEU A 28 7.22 -3.25 -4.80
C LEU A 28 6.21 -3.32 -3.64
N SER A 29 5.53 -4.46 -3.48
CA SER A 29 4.59 -4.69 -2.39
C SER A 29 5.29 -4.77 -1.03
N PHE A 30 6.42 -5.50 -0.98
CA PHE A 30 7.20 -5.71 0.23
C PHE A 30 7.81 -4.41 0.75
N GLY A 31 8.38 -3.59 -0.14
CA GLY A 31 8.91 -2.27 0.19
C GLY A 31 7.81 -1.30 0.62
N GLY A 32 6.66 -1.30 -0.07
CA GLY A 32 5.53 -0.42 0.24
C GLY A 32 4.88 -0.68 1.61
N MET A 33 4.97 -1.90 2.14
CA MET A 33 4.41 -2.28 3.45
C MET A 33 5.40 -2.16 4.62
N SER A 34 6.64 -1.72 4.35
CA SER A 34 7.79 -1.61 5.28
C SER A 34 7.69 -2.45 6.56
N PRO A 35 8.42 -3.58 6.62
CA PRO A 35 8.49 -4.42 7.82
C PRO A 35 8.85 -3.63 9.09
N LEU A 36 9.62 -2.55 8.95
CA LEU A 36 10.08 -1.73 10.08
C LEU A 36 8.93 -0.99 10.77
N LEU A 37 8.04 -0.33 10.01
CA LEU A 37 6.90 0.36 10.60
C LEU A 37 5.94 -0.62 11.28
N SER A 38 5.76 -1.79 10.66
CA SER A 38 4.95 -2.87 11.22
C SER A 38 5.52 -3.41 12.54
N LEU A 39 6.84 -3.53 12.65
CA LEU A 39 7.50 -3.95 13.89
C LEU A 39 7.38 -2.88 14.99
N LEU A 40 7.60 -1.62 14.65
CA LEU A 40 7.53 -0.50 15.60
C LEU A 40 6.13 -0.28 16.16
N THR A 41 5.10 -0.49 15.34
CA THR A 41 3.71 -0.27 15.76
C THR A 41 3.10 -1.54 16.32
N TYR A 42 2.89 -2.55 15.47
CA TYR A 42 2.20 -3.78 15.87
C TYR A 42 3.05 -4.66 16.79
N GLY A 43 4.34 -4.79 16.52
CA GLY A 43 5.26 -5.57 17.34
C GLY A 43 5.39 -5.00 18.76
N ALA A 44 5.60 -3.69 18.87
CA ALA A 44 5.67 -3.02 20.17
C ALA A 44 4.36 -3.15 20.95
N VAL A 45 3.20 -2.93 20.31
CA VAL A 45 1.88 -3.08 20.94
C VAL A 45 1.66 -4.54 21.39
N ALA A 46 1.99 -5.52 20.54
CA ALA A 46 1.86 -6.93 20.90
C ALA A 46 2.73 -7.30 22.11
N LEU A 47 3.95 -6.75 22.21
CA LEU A 47 4.82 -6.95 23.37
C LEU A 47 4.28 -6.26 24.62
N VAL A 48 3.81 -5.02 24.51
CA VAL A 48 3.31 -4.24 25.66
C VAL A 48 2.07 -4.88 26.28
N TYR A 49 1.13 -5.35 25.46
CA TYR A 49 -0.13 -5.91 25.97
C TYR A 49 -0.10 -7.44 26.11
N GLY A 50 0.68 -8.13 25.28
CA GLY A 50 0.73 -9.60 25.25
C GLY A 50 1.93 -10.20 25.98
N GLY A 51 2.99 -9.42 26.24
CA GLY A 51 4.21 -9.88 26.88
C GLY A 51 4.75 -11.16 26.22
N PRO A 52 4.94 -12.26 26.97
CA PRO A 52 5.41 -13.54 26.41
C PRO A 52 4.52 -14.14 25.31
N LEU A 53 3.23 -13.76 25.26
CA LEU A 53 2.29 -14.23 24.22
C LEU A 53 2.34 -13.41 22.93
N ALA A 54 3.17 -12.36 22.86
CA ALA A 54 3.29 -11.51 21.68
C ALA A 54 3.55 -12.28 20.37
N PRO A 55 4.41 -13.34 20.32
CA PRO A 55 4.58 -14.13 19.10
C PRO A 55 3.28 -14.78 18.62
N LEU A 56 2.47 -15.30 19.55
CA LEU A 56 1.18 -15.91 19.22
C LEU A 56 0.19 -14.86 18.70
N ILE A 57 0.14 -13.68 19.31
CA ILE A 57 -0.68 -12.54 18.84
C ILE A 57 -0.29 -12.16 17.42
N MET A 58 1.01 -12.09 17.12
CA MET A 58 1.50 -11.77 15.77
C MET A 58 1.13 -12.85 14.75
N VAL A 59 1.19 -14.13 15.11
CA VAL A 59 0.73 -15.23 14.24
C VAL A 59 -0.76 -15.09 13.93
N ILE A 60 -1.59 -14.85 14.95
CA ILE A 60 -3.04 -14.67 14.77
C ILE A 60 -3.31 -13.44 13.88
N GLY A 61 -2.66 -12.31 14.13
CA GLY A 61 -2.78 -11.11 13.30
C GLY A 61 -2.39 -11.36 11.84
N THR A 62 -1.30 -12.11 11.62
CA THR A 62 -0.84 -12.49 10.28
C THR A 62 -1.88 -13.36 9.57
N LEU A 63 -2.45 -14.36 10.24
CA LEU A 63 -3.49 -15.21 9.66
C LEU A 63 -4.73 -14.40 9.25
N LEU A 64 -5.15 -13.43 10.07
CA LEU A 64 -6.27 -12.55 9.75
C LEU A 64 -5.99 -11.70 8.50
N VAL A 65 -4.79 -11.14 8.38
CA VAL A 65 -4.40 -10.36 7.19
C VAL A 65 -4.29 -11.25 5.94
N LEU A 66 -3.86 -12.51 6.08
CA LEU A 66 -3.82 -13.45 4.96
C LEU A 66 -5.21 -13.76 4.41
N VAL A 67 -6.23 -13.90 5.26
CA VAL A 67 -7.62 -14.06 4.82
C VAL A 67 -8.04 -12.87 3.96
N ASN A 68 -7.72 -11.65 4.38
CA ASN A 68 -7.96 -10.45 3.58
C ASN A 68 -7.18 -10.48 2.24
N GLY A 69 -5.91 -10.88 2.27
CA GLY A 69 -5.07 -11.01 1.08
C GLY A 69 -5.63 -11.99 0.05
N ILE A 70 -6.24 -13.10 0.49
CA ILE A 70 -6.91 -14.05 -0.40
C ILE A 70 -8.11 -13.40 -1.09
N VAL A 71 -8.93 -12.63 -0.37
CA VAL A 71 -10.08 -11.91 -0.96
C VAL A 71 -9.60 -10.92 -2.03
N VAL A 72 -8.58 -10.12 -1.72
CA VAL A 72 -7.99 -9.15 -2.67
C VAL A 72 -7.39 -9.86 -3.89
N MET A 73 -6.73 -11.00 -3.70
CA MET A 73 -6.20 -11.81 -4.80
C MET A 73 -7.31 -12.33 -5.73
N GLN A 74 -8.47 -12.76 -5.19
CA GLN A 74 -9.58 -13.20 -6.04
C GLN A 74 -10.21 -12.03 -6.80
N LEU A 75 -10.35 -10.87 -6.15
CA LEU A 75 -10.86 -9.65 -6.78
C LEU A 75 -9.91 -9.15 -7.88
N SER A 76 -8.60 -9.20 -7.67
CA SER A 76 -7.61 -8.76 -8.68
C SER A 76 -7.57 -9.67 -9.92
N LYS A 77 -7.90 -10.96 -9.77
CA LYS A 77 -8.08 -11.87 -10.90
C LYS A 77 -9.35 -11.56 -11.70
N ARG A 78 -10.42 -11.17 -11.01
CA ARG A 78 -11.73 -10.84 -11.61
C ARG A 78 -11.71 -9.48 -12.31
N PHE A 79 -11.11 -8.47 -11.69
CA PHE A 79 -11.08 -7.09 -12.17
C PHE A 79 -9.66 -6.70 -12.57
N ARG A 80 -9.40 -6.67 -13.89
CA ARG A 80 -8.06 -6.41 -14.46
C ARG A 80 -7.74 -4.93 -14.71
N THR A 81 -8.66 -4.04 -14.36
CA THR A 81 -8.49 -2.59 -14.43
C THR A 81 -7.50 -2.11 -13.38
N THR A 82 -6.66 -1.13 -13.73
CA THR A 82 -5.81 -0.43 -12.75
C THR A 82 -6.67 0.16 -11.64
N GLY A 83 -6.34 -0.15 -10.39
CA GLY A 83 -7.15 0.26 -9.25
C GLY A 83 -6.89 -0.54 -7.99
N GLY A 84 -7.71 -0.31 -6.97
CA GLY A 84 -7.63 -0.96 -5.67
C GLY A 84 -9.01 -1.14 -5.05
N TYR A 85 -9.11 -0.98 -3.73
CA TYR A 85 -10.36 -1.19 -2.99
C TYR A 85 -11.55 -0.38 -3.51
N TYR A 86 -11.32 0.88 -3.91
CA TYR A 86 -12.33 1.71 -4.59
C TYR A 86 -12.92 1.00 -5.81
N THR A 87 -12.05 0.54 -6.72
CA THR A 87 -12.44 -0.10 -7.98
C THR A 87 -13.18 -1.41 -7.74
N TYR A 88 -12.71 -2.22 -6.80
CA TYR A 88 -13.38 -3.48 -6.44
C TYR A 88 -14.77 -3.23 -5.85
N ALA A 89 -14.91 -2.27 -4.94
CA ALA A 89 -16.20 -1.92 -4.34
C ALA A 89 -17.17 -1.30 -5.36
N PHE A 90 -16.68 -0.41 -6.22
CA PHE A 90 -17.46 0.21 -7.28
C PHE A 90 -17.99 -0.82 -8.29
N GLN A 91 -17.13 -1.76 -8.71
CA GLN A 91 -17.48 -2.76 -9.73
C GLN A 91 -18.26 -3.96 -9.16
N ALA A 92 -18.03 -4.34 -7.89
CA ALA A 92 -18.67 -5.52 -7.30
C ALA A 92 -19.95 -5.23 -6.51
N LEU A 93 -20.14 -3.99 -6.03
CA LEU A 93 -21.25 -3.61 -5.16
C LEU A 93 -22.08 -2.49 -5.79
N THR A 94 -21.82 -1.23 -5.42
CA THR A 94 -22.52 -0.05 -5.93
C THR A 94 -21.57 1.14 -5.99
N GLU A 95 -21.90 2.13 -6.82
CA GLU A 95 -21.15 3.38 -6.94
C GLU A 95 -20.96 4.10 -5.60
N ARG A 96 -22.04 4.22 -4.80
CA ARG A 96 -21.99 4.89 -3.49
C ARG A 96 -21.02 4.22 -2.52
N VAL A 97 -21.01 2.88 -2.50
CA VAL A 97 -20.07 2.11 -1.66
C VAL A 97 -18.65 2.28 -2.18
N GLY A 98 -18.45 2.20 -3.50
CA GLY A 98 -17.17 2.51 -4.14
C GLY A 98 -16.61 3.85 -3.69
N LEU A 99 -17.36 4.94 -3.87
CA LEU A 99 -16.96 6.29 -3.48
C LEU A 99 -16.65 6.40 -1.98
N SER A 100 -17.48 5.80 -1.13
CA SER A 100 -17.25 5.79 0.33
C SER A 100 -15.95 5.08 0.68
N THR A 101 -15.68 3.91 0.08
CA THR A 101 -14.41 3.18 0.23
C THR A 101 -13.22 4.00 -0.28
N GLY A 102 -13.38 4.73 -1.39
CA GLY A 102 -12.36 5.64 -1.92
C GLY A 102 -11.98 6.73 -0.92
N TRP A 103 -12.97 7.42 -0.35
CA TRP A 103 -12.73 8.46 0.67
C TRP A 103 -12.05 7.89 1.92
N MET A 104 -12.54 6.77 2.45
CA MET A 104 -11.89 6.10 3.58
C MET A 104 -10.45 5.72 3.27
N TYR A 105 -10.19 5.24 2.04
CA TYR A 105 -8.86 4.87 1.61
C TYR A 105 -7.92 6.07 1.50
N LEU A 106 -8.40 7.25 1.08
CA LEU A 106 -7.59 8.47 1.07
C LEU A 106 -7.17 8.91 2.47
N PHE A 107 -8.08 8.86 3.45
CA PHE A 107 -7.72 9.14 4.84
C PHE A 107 -6.74 8.11 5.38
N TYR A 108 -7.01 6.82 5.13
CA TYR A 108 -6.13 5.73 5.52
C TYR A 108 -4.72 5.92 4.93
N SER A 109 -4.59 6.16 3.63
CA SER A 109 -3.29 6.32 2.97
C SER A 109 -2.53 7.56 3.47
N SER A 110 -3.24 8.65 3.74
CA SER A 110 -2.64 9.87 4.30
C SER A 110 -2.10 9.63 5.71
N LEU A 111 -2.90 9.02 6.58
CA LEU A 111 -2.48 8.67 7.95
C LEU A 111 -1.34 7.65 7.94
N TYR A 112 -1.37 6.70 7.01
CA TYR A 112 -0.31 5.71 6.83
C TYR A 112 1.01 6.36 6.41
N GLY A 113 0.98 7.31 5.47
CA GLY A 113 2.14 8.13 5.10
C GLY A 113 2.68 8.97 6.27
N MET A 114 1.80 9.56 7.08
CA MET A 114 2.20 10.29 8.29
C MET A 114 2.86 9.37 9.33
N ALA A 115 2.36 8.15 9.51
CA ALA A 115 2.96 7.17 10.41
C ALA A 115 4.39 6.79 9.97
N TYR A 116 4.64 6.70 8.66
CA TYR A 116 5.99 6.51 8.12
C TYR A 116 6.92 7.67 8.46
N LEU A 117 6.45 8.89 8.25
CA LEU A 117 7.24 10.08 8.53
C LEU A 117 7.61 10.15 10.01
N VAL A 118 6.64 9.95 10.91
CA VAL A 118 6.87 9.94 12.36
C VAL A 118 7.83 8.81 12.75
N GLY A 119 7.63 7.61 12.22
CA GLY A 119 8.51 6.46 12.49
C GLY A 119 9.95 6.70 12.03
N ALA A 120 10.13 7.26 10.84
CA ALA A 120 11.46 7.61 10.31
C ALA A 120 12.15 8.68 11.17
N VAL A 121 11.44 9.76 11.50
CA VAL A 121 11.95 10.82 12.38
C VAL A 121 12.35 10.27 13.75
N PHE A 122 11.50 9.43 14.35
CA PHE A 122 11.76 8.81 15.64
C PHE A 122 13.03 7.95 15.63
N ILE A 123 13.20 7.08 14.62
CA ILE A 123 14.38 6.21 14.53
C ILE A 123 15.66 7.03 14.34
N VAL A 124 15.66 7.97 13.39
CA VAL A 124 16.86 8.75 13.08
C VAL A 124 17.25 9.64 14.26
N ASN A 125 16.28 10.25 14.94
CA ASN A 125 16.53 11.00 16.16
C ASN A 125 17.08 10.10 17.27
N SER A 126 16.50 8.91 17.48
CA SER A 126 16.91 8.00 18.55
C SER A 126 18.33 7.43 18.35
N ILE A 127 18.74 7.18 17.10
CA ILE A 127 20.06 6.60 16.80
C ILE A 127 21.14 7.67 16.69
N PHE A 128 20.84 8.78 16.01
CA PHE A 128 21.86 9.79 15.65
C PHE A 128 21.77 11.09 16.46
N GLY A 129 20.73 11.27 17.28
CA GLY A 129 20.53 12.49 18.09
C GLY A 129 20.20 13.75 17.26
N ILE A 130 19.91 13.62 15.97
CA ILE A 130 19.60 14.75 15.08
C ILE A 130 18.23 15.32 15.45
N SER A 131 18.09 16.64 15.45
CA SER A 131 16.82 17.33 15.73
C SER A 131 15.67 16.80 14.85
N SER A 132 14.55 16.46 15.48
CA SER A 132 13.35 15.95 14.81
C SER A 132 12.84 16.87 13.69
N PHE A 133 12.94 18.19 13.89
CA PHE A 133 12.53 19.18 12.89
C PHE A 133 13.38 19.11 11.62
N LEU A 134 14.70 18.93 11.75
CA LEU A 134 15.59 18.84 10.59
C LEU A 134 15.29 17.59 9.76
N ILE A 135 15.07 16.45 10.42
CA ILE A 135 14.73 15.19 9.73
C ILE A 135 13.36 15.32 9.04
N TYR A 136 12.37 15.90 9.73
CA TYR A 136 11.04 16.12 9.16
C TYR A 136 11.10 16.94 7.87
N PHE A 137 11.77 18.10 7.89
CA PHE A 137 11.89 18.96 6.70
C PHE A 137 12.72 18.31 5.59
N ALA A 138 13.79 17.59 5.94
CA ALA A 138 14.62 16.87 4.97
C ALA A 138 13.83 15.80 4.20
N ILE A 139 12.84 15.16 4.82
CA ILE A 139 11.97 14.17 4.16
C ILE A 139 10.83 14.85 3.39
N ILE A 140 10.21 15.88 3.96
CA ILE A 140 9.00 16.49 3.40
C ILE A 140 9.28 17.39 2.19
N ILE A 141 10.33 18.21 2.23
CA ILE A 141 10.62 19.17 1.16
C ILE A 141 10.77 18.46 -0.21
N PRO A 142 11.55 17.37 -0.35
CA PRO A 142 11.64 16.65 -1.61
C PRO A 142 10.36 15.90 -2.00
N SER A 143 9.47 15.61 -1.04
CA SER A 143 8.24 14.85 -1.29
C SER A 143 7.10 15.72 -1.85
N ILE A 144 7.24 17.04 -1.79
CA ILE A 144 6.25 18.02 -2.27
C ILE A 144 6.65 18.62 -3.63
N ALA A 145 7.94 18.54 -4.00
CA ALA A 145 8.51 19.06 -5.25
C ALA A 145 8.35 18.06 -6.41
#